data_AF-A0AAX4KEC3-F1
#
_entry.id   AF-A0AAX4KEC3-F1
#
_cell.length_a   1.000
_cell.length_b   1.000
_cell.length_c   1.000
_cell.angle_alpha   90.00
_cell.angle_beta   90.00
_cell.angle_gamma   90.00
#
_symmetry.space_group_name_H-M   'P 1'
#
loop_
_entity.id
_entity.type
_entity.pdbx_description
1 polymer ?
#
loop_
_entity_poly.entity_id
_entity_poly.type
_entity_poly.pdbx_seq_one_letter_code
_entity_poly.pdbx_strand_id
1 'polypeptide(L)'
;MQWLSKSKGKGGVDQKPFPGGYEGSGVKPRLAIAHFMLGNTYPFTEDDWMKTLDLAEDTSLDALALNLGPEEWQLTQASTAYRLLSSSSTSPKLKLCLSLDLMVLPKDPKLIITKVIQIIQFGRSAQLRWDDKILLSTFGGQDLGDDGWREVIGGVESILGEKVFFIPSFFLPPEEILAKNYVDGAFHWNGAWPMNNHTTNLESDKPFLEHEKPYMAAVSPLFFTHYGTEGDWAFNKNWIYRSDDLLLPSRLSQLLSLPPDQSPQFIEIISWNDFGESHYIGPVLGAQPGSERWTEGMDHEGFRVMIKYFIHKWKNQIHRGPDKNLPFGKGEEEKERGKLVVWYRTQSRDMQTAQDRVGKPDHSEWAQDLLNFFILLPTSQYSPKDTFTLHIQNRGHSHRPLPLEVGTVNLIPIPFYTGQVSFQVMKYGKQVIIEGKGMDISQEGEGGKGWNYNMWSGVFDAV
;
A
#
# COMPACT_ATOMS: atom_id res chain seq x y z
N MET A 1 -47.12 -32.11 39.05
CA MET A 1 -46.54 -33.32 39.67
C MET A 1 -46.13 -34.25 38.56
N GLN A 2 -44.84 -34.28 38.23
CA GLN A 2 -43.83 -35.24 38.73
C GLN A 2 -43.86 -36.57 37.95
N TRP A 3 -42.97 -36.73 36.96
CA TRP A 3 -41.77 -37.63 36.98
C TRP A 3 -42.16 -39.10 36.71
N LEU A 4 -41.55 -39.94 35.86
CA LEU A 4 -40.19 -40.12 35.33
C LEU A 4 -40.20 -41.22 34.23
N SER A 5 -39.28 -41.17 33.25
CA SER A 5 -38.40 -42.32 32.86
C SER A 5 -37.49 -42.04 31.63
N LYS A 6 -36.18 -41.90 31.90
CA LYS A 6 -34.91 -42.22 31.17
C LYS A 6 -34.94 -42.40 29.62
N SER A 7 -33.97 -41.92 28.80
CA SER A 7 -32.51 -42.11 28.93
C SER A 7 -31.65 -41.29 27.92
N LYS A 8 -30.39 -41.02 28.32
CA LYS A 8 -29.12 -40.75 27.57
C LYS A 8 -29.02 -39.60 26.55
N GLY A 9 -28.35 -38.51 26.95
CA GLY A 9 -27.68 -37.55 26.06
C GLY A 9 -26.17 -37.55 26.29
N LYS A 10 -25.39 -37.75 25.22
CA LYS A 10 -23.95 -37.42 25.18
C LYS A 10 -23.83 -35.92 24.90
N GLY A 11 -23.08 -35.21 25.73
CA GLY A 11 -22.79 -33.79 25.52
C GLY A 11 -21.88 -33.60 24.31
N GLY A 12 -22.39 -32.90 23.30
CA GLY A 12 -21.59 -32.18 22.31
C GLY A 12 -21.46 -30.73 22.80
N VAL A 13 -20.23 -30.25 22.91
CA VAL A 13 -19.95 -28.83 23.11
C VAL A 13 -20.14 -28.16 21.74
N ASP A 14 -21.17 -27.34 21.62
CA ASP A 14 -21.42 -26.50 20.44
C ASP A 14 -20.24 -25.54 20.25
N GLN A 15 -19.36 -25.84 19.29
CA GLN A 15 -18.46 -24.86 18.71
C GLN A 15 -19.30 -23.95 17.80
N LYS A 16 -19.42 -22.69 18.20
CA LYS A 16 -19.96 -21.63 17.33
C LYS A 16 -19.04 -21.46 16.11
N PRO A 17 -19.58 -21.21 14.89
CA PRO A 17 -18.77 -20.91 13.73
C PRO A 17 -17.96 -19.62 13.92
N PHE A 18 -16.73 -19.62 13.41
CA PHE A 18 -15.85 -18.45 13.34
C PHE A 18 -16.45 -17.37 12.43
N PRO A 19 -16.39 -16.08 12.80
CA PRO A 19 -16.78 -14.98 11.92
C PRO A 19 -15.64 -14.76 10.92
N GLY A 20 -15.81 -15.27 9.70
CA GLY A 20 -14.85 -15.14 8.61
C GLY A 20 -15.27 -15.83 7.31
N GLY A 21 -16.24 -16.75 7.36
CA GLY A 21 -16.87 -17.29 6.16
C GLY A 21 -17.84 -16.29 5.55
N TYR A 22 -17.46 -15.65 4.44
CA TYR A 22 -18.41 -15.00 3.55
C TYR A 22 -19.19 -16.08 2.79
N GLU A 23 -20.16 -16.70 3.45
CA GLU A 23 -21.20 -17.45 2.75
C GLU A 23 -22.21 -16.46 2.15
N GLY A 24 -22.40 -16.51 0.83
CA GLY A 24 -23.60 -15.93 0.21
C GLY A 24 -23.40 -14.73 -0.71
N SER A 25 -22.45 -14.79 -1.64
CA SER A 25 -22.65 -14.29 -3.01
C SER A 25 -21.54 -14.90 -3.86
N GLY A 26 -21.78 -15.28 -5.11
CA GLY A 26 -20.73 -15.82 -6.00
C GLY A 26 -19.64 -14.81 -6.38
N VAL A 27 -19.42 -13.77 -5.55
CA VAL A 27 -18.46 -12.69 -5.75
C VAL A 27 -17.28 -12.92 -4.82
N LYS A 28 -16.12 -13.23 -5.40
CA LYS A 28 -14.88 -13.41 -4.64
C LYS A 28 -14.51 -12.09 -3.92
N PRO A 29 -14.02 -12.16 -2.66
CA PRO A 29 -13.67 -10.95 -1.90
C PRO A 29 -12.57 -10.15 -2.60
N ARG A 30 -12.49 -8.85 -2.36
CA ARG A 30 -11.39 -8.01 -2.86
C ARG A 30 -10.47 -7.68 -1.70
N LEU A 31 -9.18 -7.99 -1.82
CA LEU A 31 -8.22 -7.78 -0.73
C LEU A 31 -7.21 -6.68 -1.07
N ALA A 32 -6.98 -5.79 -0.10
CA ALA A 32 -5.93 -4.79 -0.14
C ALA A 32 -4.84 -5.17 0.86
N ILE A 33 -3.62 -5.27 0.38
CA ILE A 33 -2.44 -5.72 1.12
C ILE A 33 -1.40 -4.60 1.04
N ALA A 34 -0.53 -4.45 2.04
CA ALA A 34 0.66 -3.61 1.89
C ALA A 34 1.93 -4.43 2.08
N HIS A 35 2.90 -4.22 1.19
CA HIS A 35 4.23 -4.82 1.29
C HIS A 35 4.95 -4.29 2.52
N PHE A 36 5.54 -5.16 3.33
CA PHE A 36 6.16 -4.78 4.59
C PHE A 36 7.58 -5.32 4.69
N MET A 37 8.57 -4.43 4.67
CA MET A 37 9.99 -4.74 4.77
C MET A 37 10.36 -5.17 6.19
N LEU A 38 10.47 -6.48 6.45
CA LEU A 38 10.99 -6.96 7.74
C LEU A 38 12.43 -6.53 7.97
N GLY A 39 13.20 -6.34 6.89
CA GLY A 39 14.55 -5.77 6.90
C GLY A 39 14.67 -4.46 7.70
N ASN A 40 13.59 -3.66 7.77
CA ASN A 40 13.59 -2.37 8.47
C ASN A 40 13.12 -2.48 9.93
N THR A 41 12.78 -3.68 10.41
CA THR A 41 12.25 -3.90 11.76
C THR A 41 13.28 -4.32 12.79
N TYR A 42 14.58 -4.27 12.49
CA TYR A 42 15.62 -4.66 13.46
C TYR A 42 15.43 -4.03 14.86
N PRO A 43 15.09 -2.72 15.00
CA PRO A 43 14.87 -2.13 16.32
C PRO A 43 13.40 -2.15 16.80
N PHE A 44 12.48 -2.82 16.09
CA PHE A 44 11.07 -2.86 16.49
C PHE A 44 10.87 -3.50 17.87
N THR A 45 10.05 -2.84 18.67
CA THR A 45 9.43 -3.42 19.87
C THR A 45 8.05 -4.00 19.56
N GLU A 46 7.44 -4.70 20.52
CA GLU A 46 6.03 -5.14 20.39
C GLU A 46 5.08 -3.94 20.27
N ASP A 47 5.37 -2.80 20.93
CA ASP A 47 4.57 -1.59 20.82
C ASP A 47 4.61 -1.00 19.41
N ASP A 48 5.76 -1.06 18.74
CA ASP A 48 5.90 -0.60 17.35
C ASP A 48 5.12 -1.51 16.39
N TRP A 49 5.10 -2.81 16.65
CA TRP A 49 4.24 -3.75 15.94
C TRP A 49 2.76 -3.46 16.17
N MET A 50 2.32 -3.27 17.42
CA MET A 50 0.91 -2.98 17.71
C MET A 50 0.44 -1.69 17.02
N LYS A 51 1.22 -0.60 17.10
CA LYS A 51 0.94 0.65 16.38
C LYS A 51 0.85 0.43 14.86
N THR A 52 1.76 -0.37 14.31
CA THR A 52 1.78 -0.73 12.89
C THR A 52 0.50 -1.47 12.49
N LEU A 53 0.10 -2.48 13.26
CA LEU A 53 -1.09 -3.30 12.98
C LEU A 53 -2.37 -2.46 13.08
N ASP A 54 -2.50 -1.66 14.14
CA ASP A 54 -3.67 -0.78 14.33
C ASP A 54 -3.80 0.22 13.17
N LEU A 55 -2.70 0.84 12.75
CA LEU A 55 -2.72 1.82 11.65
C LEU A 55 -2.95 1.17 10.27
N ALA A 56 -2.45 -0.05 10.07
CA ALA A 56 -2.67 -0.79 8.82
C ALA A 56 -4.16 -1.12 8.65
N GLU A 57 -4.82 -1.55 9.72
CA GLU A 57 -6.27 -1.78 9.71
C GLU A 57 -7.05 -0.46 9.52
N ASP A 58 -6.66 0.63 10.18
CA ASP A 58 -7.28 1.95 9.97
C ASP A 58 -7.15 2.43 8.51
N THR A 59 -6.08 2.04 7.82
CA THR A 59 -5.87 2.32 6.38
C THR A 59 -6.78 1.49 5.47
N SER A 60 -7.65 0.64 6.02
CA SER A 60 -8.53 -0.31 5.30
C SER A 60 -7.79 -1.43 4.57
N LEU A 61 -6.57 -1.75 5.00
CA LEU A 61 -5.83 -2.92 4.55
C LEU A 61 -6.40 -4.19 5.21
N ASP A 62 -6.44 -5.29 4.46
CA ASP A 62 -6.79 -6.60 5.00
C ASP A 62 -5.55 -7.37 5.47
N ALA A 63 -4.36 -7.04 4.95
CA ALA A 63 -3.13 -7.68 5.40
C ALA A 63 -1.86 -6.85 5.19
N LEU A 64 -0.81 -7.26 5.89
CA LEU A 64 0.58 -6.93 5.55
C LEU A 64 1.27 -8.16 4.95
N ALA A 65 1.93 -7.99 3.81
CA ALA A 65 2.80 -8.99 3.20
C ALA A 65 4.21 -8.83 3.73
N LEU A 66 4.63 -9.69 4.66
CA LEU A 66 5.92 -9.61 5.31
C LEU A 66 7.03 -10.09 4.35
N ASN A 67 7.82 -9.14 3.85
CA ASN A 67 9.01 -9.36 3.05
C ASN A 67 10.08 -10.04 3.90
N LEU A 68 10.32 -11.33 3.69
CA LEU A 68 11.19 -12.15 4.54
C LEU A 68 12.56 -12.39 3.88
N GLY A 69 13.59 -11.83 4.50
CA GLY A 69 14.99 -12.09 4.19
C GLY A 69 15.61 -13.25 4.98
N PRO A 70 16.93 -13.47 4.84
CA PRO A 70 17.59 -14.68 5.35
C PRO A 70 17.83 -14.67 6.87
N GLU A 71 17.98 -13.51 7.50
CA GLU A 71 18.47 -13.39 8.87
C GLU A 71 17.48 -13.91 9.92
N GLU A 72 18.00 -14.54 10.98
CA GLU A 72 17.18 -15.13 12.05
C GLU A 72 16.39 -14.08 12.86
N TRP A 73 16.88 -12.86 12.94
CA TRP A 73 16.13 -11.77 13.59
C TRP A 73 14.91 -11.36 12.76
N GLN A 74 14.94 -11.47 11.42
CA GLN A 74 13.75 -11.23 10.59
C GLN A 74 12.69 -12.31 10.85
N LEU A 75 13.10 -13.57 10.97
CA LEU A 75 12.20 -14.67 11.37
C LEU A 75 11.58 -14.41 12.75
N THR A 76 12.38 -13.92 13.69
CA THR A 76 11.92 -13.55 15.04
C THR A 76 10.89 -12.42 15.00
N GLN A 77 11.12 -11.39 14.18
CA GLN A 77 10.18 -10.28 14.01
C GLN A 77 8.88 -10.73 13.33
N ALA A 78 8.96 -11.55 12.28
CA ALA A 78 7.79 -12.14 11.64
C ALA A 78 6.96 -12.99 12.62
N SER A 79 7.62 -13.86 13.39
CA SER A 79 6.97 -14.70 14.40
C SER A 79 6.31 -13.87 15.50
N THR A 80 6.93 -12.75 15.89
CA THR A 80 6.38 -11.79 16.84
C THR A 80 5.11 -11.15 16.30
N ALA A 81 5.11 -10.67 15.05
CA ALA A 81 3.92 -10.11 14.42
C ALA A 81 2.76 -11.12 14.37
N TYR A 82 3.03 -12.38 13.98
CA TYR A 82 2.02 -13.45 13.93
C TYR A 82 1.41 -13.75 15.30
N ARG A 83 2.26 -13.84 16.34
CA ARG A 83 1.81 -14.05 17.72
C ARG A 83 0.95 -12.88 18.20
N LEU A 84 1.44 -11.65 18.05
CA LEU A 84 0.74 -10.44 18.51
C LEU A 84 -0.63 -10.33 17.86
N LEU A 85 -0.70 -10.40 16.53
CA LEU A 85 -1.97 -10.31 15.82
C LEU A 85 -2.93 -11.45 16.15
N SER A 86 -2.43 -12.67 16.37
CA SER A 86 -3.27 -13.81 16.78
C SER A 86 -3.85 -13.65 18.18
N SER A 87 -3.19 -12.88 19.05
CA SER A 87 -3.63 -12.58 20.42
C SER A 87 -4.40 -11.27 20.54
N SER A 88 -4.38 -10.43 19.50
CA SER A 88 -4.98 -9.10 19.53
C SER A 88 -6.50 -9.16 19.48
N SER A 89 -7.15 -8.36 20.33
CA SER A 89 -8.58 -8.05 20.24
C SER A 89 -8.86 -6.72 19.54
N THR A 90 -7.82 -5.91 19.27
CA THR A 90 -7.96 -4.56 18.70
C THR A 90 -7.98 -4.58 17.17
N SER A 91 -7.33 -5.57 16.56
CA SER A 91 -7.28 -5.72 15.10
C SER A 91 -7.89 -7.01 14.57
N PRO A 92 -9.21 -7.22 14.76
CA PRO A 92 -9.82 -8.52 14.48
C PRO A 92 -9.82 -8.89 12.99
N LYS A 93 -9.73 -7.91 12.08
CA LYS A 93 -9.86 -8.16 10.64
C LYS A 93 -8.53 -8.26 9.90
N LEU A 94 -7.50 -7.56 10.37
CA LEU A 94 -6.18 -7.58 9.74
C LEU A 94 -5.57 -9.00 9.79
N LYS A 95 -4.83 -9.35 8.74
CA LYS A 95 -4.09 -10.61 8.59
C LYS A 95 -2.64 -10.33 8.18
N LEU A 96 -1.83 -11.38 8.12
CA LEU A 96 -0.46 -11.37 7.62
C LEU A 96 -0.31 -12.46 6.56
N CYS A 97 0.45 -12.18 5.51
CA CYS A 97 0.98 -13.22 4.63
C CYS A 97 2.50 -13.05 4.50
N LEU A 98 3.16 -14.05 3.94
CA LEU A 98 4.59 -13.99 3.68
C LEU A 98 4.83 -13.64 2.23
N SER A 99 5.71 -12.67 1.99
CA SER A 99 6.36 -12.42 0.71
C SER A 99 7.83 -12.82 0.84
N LEU A 100 8.22 -13.94 0.27
CA LEU A 100 9.58 -14.43 0.39
C LEU A 100 10.52 -13.60 -0.52
N ASP A 101 11.56 -12.98 0.03
CA ASP A 101 12.50 -12.20 -0.78
C ASP A 101 13.58 -13.09 -1.37
N LEU A 102 13.33 -13.63 -2.57
CA LEU A 102 14.25 -14.55 -3.24
C LEU A 102 15.38 -13.83 -3.98
N MET A 103 15.50 -12.51 -3.84
CA MET A 103 16.69 -11.78 -4.25
C MET A 103 17.83 -11.92 -3.24
N VAL A 104 17.50 -12.16 -1.96
CA VAL A 104 18.50 -12.32 -0.88
C VAL A 104 18.39 -13.64 -0.11
N LEU A 105 17.20 -14.24 -0.06
CA LEU A 105 16.97 -15.50 0.66
C LEU A 105 17.58 -16.69 -0.13
N PRO A 106 18.33 -17.60 0.53
CA PRO A 106 18.93 -18.76 -0.13
C PRO A 106 17.88 -19.62 -0.84
N LYS A 107 18.19 -20.03 -2.06
CA LYS A 107 17.32 -20.82 -2.94
C LYS A 107 17.34 -22.30 -2.58
N ASP A 108 17.07 -22.57 -1.31
CA ASP A 108 16.99 -23.90 -0.71
C ASP A 108 15.53 -24.14 -0.29
N PRO A 109 14.80 -25.03 -0.99
CA PRO A 109 13.42 -25.38 -0.65
C PRO A 109 13.23 -25.76 0.82
N LYS A 110 14.17 -26.51 1.42
CA LYS A 110 14.03 -26.99 2.81
C LYS A 110 14.12 -25.85 3.81
N LEU A 111 15.01 -24.90 3.57
CA LEU A 111 15.13 -23.69 4.38
C LEU A 111 13.84 -22.86 4.30
N ILE A 112 13.35 -22.64 3.08
CA ILE A 112 12.11 -21.88 2.82
C ILE A 112 10.93 -22.52 3.55
N ILE A 113 10.72 -23.83 3.36
CA ILE A 113 9.67 -24.61 4.02
C ILE A 113 9.76 -24.44 5.53
N THR A 114 10.96 -24.59 6.09
CA THR A 114 11.19 -24.48 7.55
C THR A 114 10.80 -23.11 8.07
N LYS A 115 11.27 -22.02 7.43
CA LYS A 115 10.97 -20.64 7.88
C LYS A 115 9.46 -20.34 7.78
N VAL A 116 8.82 -20.70 6.66
CA VAL A 116 7.38 -20.48 6.45
C VAL A 116 6.56 -21.19 7.54
N ILE A 117 6.85 -22.48 7.79
CA ILE A 117 6.10 -23.27 8.78
C ILE A 117 6.29 -22.71 10.18
N GLN A 118 7.54 -22.38 10.56
CA GLN A 118 7.83 -21.84 11.88
C GLN A 118 7.01 -20.58 12.14
N ILE A 119 7.05 -19.61 11.22
CA ILE A 119 6.33 -18.33 11.38
C ILE A 119 4.81 -18.56 11.49
N ILE A 120 4.21 -19.35 10.59
CA ILE A 120 2.76 -19.59 10.59
C ILE A 120 2.32 -20.32 11.88
N GLN A 121 3.14 -21.22 12.41
CA GLN A 121 2.83 -21.94 13.64
C GLN A 121 2.79 -21.04 14.89
N PHE A 122 3.48 -19.89 14.90
CA PHE A 122 3.37 -18.91 16.00
C PHE A 122 2.00 -18.22 16.07
N GLY A 123 1.22 -18.24 14.99
CA GLY A 123 -0.05 -17.52 14.92
C GLY A 123 -0.91 -17.90 13.72
N ARG A 124 -1.41 -19.14 13.67
CA ARG A 124 -2.19 -19.64 12.51
C ARG A 124 -3.42 -18.80 12.17
N SER A 125 -4.04 -18.15 13.15
CA SER A 125 -5.21 -17.28 12.96
C SER A 125 -4.88 -15.91 12.36
N ALA A 126 -3.61 -15.48 12.45
CA ALA A 126 -3.12 -14.27 11.79
C ALA A 126 -2.85 -14.50 10.30
N GLN A 127 -2.58 -15.74 9.87
CA GLN A 127 -2.31 -16.06 8.46
C GLN A 127 -3.51 -15.71 7.55
N LEU A 128 -3.25 -14.87 6.54
CA LEU A 128 -4.19 -14.56 5.48
C LEU A 128 -4.47 -15.81 4.65
N ARG A 129 -5.74 -16.04 4.38
CA ARG A 129 -6.20 -17.12 3.51
C ARG A 129 -7.05 -16.57 2.39
N TRP A 130 -6.96 -17.23 1.25
CA TRP A 130 -7.83 -16.99 0.11
C TRP A 130 -8.43 -18.31 -0.33
N ASP A 131 -9.76 -18.40 -0.37
CA ASP A 131 -10.49 -19.63 -0.68
C ASP A 131 -10.05 -20.80 0.23
N ASP A 132 -9.95 -20.53 1.54
CA ASP A 132 -9.46 -21.43 2.60
C ASP A 132 -8.03 -21.96 2.42
N LYS A 133 -7.25 -21.40 1.49
CA LYS A 133 -5.84 -21.73 1.28
C LYS A 133 -4.91 -20.66 1.87
N ILE A 134 -3.76 -21.06 2.39
CA ILE A 134 -2.69 -20.18 2.88
C ILE A 134 -2.19 -19.32 1.72
N LEU A 135 -2.33 -17.99 1.82
CA LEU A 135 -1.76 -17.09 0.82
C LEU A 135 -0.25 -16.95 1.03
N LEU A 136 0.53 -17.27 0.00
CA LEU A 136 1.99 -17.14 -0.04
C LEU A 136 2.40 -16.38 -1.31
N SER A 137 3.29 -15.41 -1.15
CA SER A 137 3.84 -14.57 -2.23
C SER A 137 5.37 -14.58 -2.21
N THR A 138 5.98 -13.95 -3.21
CA THR A 138 7.42 -13.79 -3.36
C THR A 138 7.76 -12.45 -3.98
N PHE A 139 8.97 -11.99 -3.74
CA PHE A 139 9.66 -11.03 -4.58
C PHE A 139 10.77 -11.76 -5.34
N GLY A 140 10.61 -11.92 -6.66
CA GLY A 140 11.49 -12.74 -7.50
C GLY A 140 11.36 -14.25 -7.21
N GLY A 141 12.43 -15.00 -7.48
CA GLY A 141 12.50 -16.44 -7.18
C GLY A 141 12.17 -17.39 -8.32
N GLN A 142 11.96 -16.88 -9.53
CA GLN A 142 11.80 -17.71 -10.74
C GLN A 142 12.97 -18.69 -10.97
N ASP A 143 14.16 -18.35 -10.48
CA ASP A 143 15.40 -19.14 -10.60
C ASP A 143 15.51 -20.27 -9.56
N LEU A 144 14.62 -20.35 -8.57
CA LEU A 144 14.42 -21.56 -7.77
C LEU A 144 13.96 -22.74 -8.64
N GLY A 145 13.33 -22.44 -9.78
CA GLY A 145 12.82 -23.41 -10.74
C GLY A 145 11.50 -24.05 -10.33
N ASP A 146 10.82 -24.63 -11.32
CA ASP A 146 9.48 -25.20 -11.17
C ASP A 146 9.45 -26.34 -10.13
N ASP A 147 10.44 -27.24 -10.16
CA ASP A 147 10.54 -28.35 -9.21
C ASP A 147 10.79 -27.86 -7.78
N GLY A 148 11.63 -26.83 -7.60
CA GLY A 148 11.90 -26.23 -6.30
C GLY A 148 10.65 -25.58 -5.70
N TRP A 149 9.86 -24.85 -6.51
CA TRP A 149 8.58 -24.30 -6.04
C TRP A 149 7.54 -25.35 -5.71
N ARG A 150 7.46 -26.44 -6.49
CA ARG A 150 6.60 -27.59 -6.15
C ARG A 150 7.00 -28.23 -4.83
N GLU A 151 8.30 -28.38 -4.58
CA GLU A 151 8.81 -28.89 -3.30
C GLU A 151 8.42 -27.96 -2.14
N VAL A 152 8.62 -26.64 -2.29
CA VAL A 152 8.24 -25.66 -1.28
C VAL A 152 6.74 -25.73 -0.96
N ILE A 153 5.91 -25.62 -1.99
CA ILE A 153 4.45 -25.62 -1.83
C ILE A 153 3.99 -26.94 -1.21
N GLY A 154 4.40 -28.07 -1.79
CA GLY A 154 4.02 -29.40 -1.29
C GLY A 154 4.49 -29.67 0.14
N GLY A 155 5.68 -29.20 0.51
CA GLY A 155 6.22 -29.33 1.86
C GLY A 155 5.43 -28.51 2.89
N VAL A 156 5.11 -27.25 2.57
CA VAL A 156 4.25 -26.40 3.41
C VAL A 156 2.87 -27.03 3.57
N GLU A 157 2.24 -27.47 2.48
CA GLU A 157 0.93 -28.11 2.50
C GLU A 157 0.93 -29.38 3.35
N SER A 158 1.93 -30.24 3.17
CA SER A 158 2.04 -31.52 3.87
C SER A 158 2.20 -31.34 5.38
N ILE A 159 2.94 -30.32 5.84
CA ILE A 159 3.25 -30.15 7.26
C ILE A 159 2.16 -29.36 7.98
N LEU A 160 1.57 -28.35 7.33
CA LEU A 160 0.51 -27.55 7.94
C LEU A 160 -0.87 -28.21 7.82
N GLY A 161 -1.06 -29.11 6.85
CA GLY A 161 -2.32 -29.77 6.57
C GLY A 161 -3.34 -28.88 5.85
N GLU A 162 -2.87 -27.80 5.22
CA GLU A 162 -3.68 -26.77 4.55
C GLU A 162 -3.11 -26.52 3.15
N LYS A 163 -3.99 -26.25 2.18
CA LYS A 163 -3.56 -25.92 0.81
C LYS A 163 -2.92 -24.54 0.73
N VAL A 164 -2.02 -24.32 -0.22
CA VAL A 164 -1.39 -23.02 -0.48
C VAL A 164 -2.04 -22.39 -1.71
N PHE A 165 -2.30 -21.08 -1.63
CA PHE A 165 -2.63 -20.21 -2.75
C PHE A 165 -1.38 -19.38 -3.06
N PHE A 166 -0.69 -19.74 -4.14
CA PHE A 166 0.60 -19.14 -4.48
C PHE A 166 0.46 -18.05 -5.54
N ILE A 167 0.84 -16.82 -5.18
CA ILE A 167 0.76 -15.63 -6.03
C ILE A 167 2.12 -14.90 -6.08
N PRO A 168 3.09 -15.39 -6.87
CA PRO A 168 4.44 -14.83 -6.88
C PRO A 168 4.51 -13.51 -7.66
N SER A 169 5.49 -12.67 -7.30
CA SER A 169 6.03 -11.64 -8.19
C SER A 169 7.30 -12.14 -8.87
N PHE A 170 7.14 -13.02 -9.86
CA PHE A 170 8.23 -13.38 -10.75
C PHE A 170 8.52 -12.29 -11.76
N PHE A 171 9.81 -12.08 -12.06
CA PHE A 171 10.25 -11.14 -13.10
C PHE A 171 10.37 -11.85 -14.46
N LEU A 172 9.23 -12.35 -14.94
CA LEU A 172 9.08 -13.07 -16.21
C LEU A 172 7.95 -12.45 -17.04
N PRO A 173 7.88 -12.73 -18.35
CA PRO A 173 6.71 -12.40 -19.15
C PRO A 173 5.41 -12.97 -18.53
N PRO A 174 4.28 -12.24 -18.57
CA PRO A 174 3.02 -12.66 -17.94
C PRO A 174 2.57 -14.07 -18.33
N GLU A 175 2.68 -14.42 -19.61
CA GLU A 175 2.28 -15.71 -20.16
C GLU A 175 3.07 -16.88 -19.57
N GLU A 176 4.35 -16.68 -19.25
CA GLU A 176 5.19 -17.71 -18.62
C GLU A 176 4.80 -17.95 -17.16
N ILE A 177 4.44 -16.88 -16.44
CA ILE A 177 3.96 -16.97 -15.05
C ILE A 177 2.60 -17.69 -15.03
N LEU A 178 1.68 -17.26 -15.89
CA LEU A 178 0.31 -17.75 -15.94
C LEU A 178 0.21 -19.20 -16.43
N ALA A 179 1.14 -19.67 -17.26
CA ALA A 179 1.21 -21.06 -17.71
C ALA A 179 1.60 -22.07 -16.61
N LYS A 180 2.22 -21.62 -15.50
CA LYS A 180 2.69 -22.50 -14.42
C LYS A 180 1.51 -23.02 -13.60
N ASN A 181 1.28 -24.33 -13.59
CA ASN A 181 0.14 -24.94 -12.89
C ASN A 181 0.24 -24.93 -11.34
N TYR A 182 1.40 -24.63 -10.78
CA TYR A 182 1.61 -24.45 -9.32
C TYR A 182 1.43 -22.98 -8.88
N VAL A 183 1.17 -22.08 -9.82
CA VAL A 183 0.88 -20.68 -9.58
C VAL A 183 -0.63 -20.50 -9.66
N ASP A 184 -1.26 -20.05 -8.57
CA ASP A 184 -2.71 -19.82 -8.53
C ASP A 184 -3.07 -18.42 -9.08
N GLY A 185 -2.18 -17.43 -8.95
CA GLY A 185 -2.35 -16.07 -9.45
C GLY A 185 -1.02 -15.36 -9.68
N ALA A 186 -1.01 -14.13 -10.16
CA ALA A 186 0.24 -13.39 -10.40
C ALA A 186 0.22 -12.00 -9.76
N PHE A 187 1.36 -11.60 -9.18
CA PHE A 187 1.60 -10.26 -8.69
C PHE A 187 2.52 -9.50 -9.64
N HIS A 188 2.02 -8.41 -10.22
CA HIS A 188 2.78 -7.59 -11.16
C HIS A 188 3.45 -6.40 -10.44
N TRP A 189 4.59 -6.63 -9.77
CA TRP A 189 5.31 -5.61 -8.99
C TRP A 189 5.61 -4.32 -9.78
N ASN A 190 6.17 -4.47 -10.99
CA ASN A 190 6.55 -3.33 -11.83
C ASN A 190 5.34 -2.52 -12.33
N GLY A 191 4.10 -3.01 -12.17
CA GLY A 191 2.88 -2.26 -12.47
C GLY A 191 2.63 -1.06 -11.54
N ALA A 192 3.42 -0.91 -10.47
CA ALA A 192 3.29 0.22 -9.53
C ALA A 192 3.74 1.57 -10.12
N TRP A 193 4.68 1.59 -11.07
CA TRP A 193 5.28 2.81 -11.60
C TRP A 193 5.31 2.83 -13.13
N PRO A 194 5.34 4.01 -13.75
CA PRO A 194 5.67 4.11 -15.16
C PRO A 194 7.15 3.75 -15.36
N MET A 195 7.41 2.66 -16.09
CA MET A 195 8.77 2.17 -16.39
C MET A 195 9.54 3.06 -17.39
N ASN A 196 8.98 4.21 -17.77
CA ASN A 196 9.52 5.20 -18.70
C ASN A 196 8.92 6.59 -18.40
N ASN A 197 9.33 7.62 -19.14
CA ASN A 197 8.82 8.98 -19.00
C ASN A 197 7.40 9.19 -19.59
N HIS A 198 6.40 8.50 -19.04
CA HIS A 198 4.99 8.70 -19.32
C HIS A 198 4.16 8.50 -18.06
N THR A 199 2.90 8.92 -18.06
CA THR A 199 1.97 8.62 -16.97
C THR A 199 1.61 7.13 -17.00
N THR A 200 1.36 6.51 -15.85
CA THR A 200 0.97 5.10 -15.74
C THR A 200 -0.36 4.81 -16.45
N ASN A 201 -0.58 3.57 -16.90
CA ASN A 201 -1.81 3.08 -17.51
C ASN A 201 -1.98 1.56 -17.24
N LEU A 202 -2.99 0.93 -17.82
CA LEU A 202 -3.32 -0.48 -17.60
C LEU A 202 -2.73 -1.45 -18.64
N GLU A 203 -1.92 -0.98 -19.60
CA GLU A 203 -1.46 -1.82 -20.72
C GLU A 203 -0.63 -3.01 -20.25
N SER A 204 0.27 -2.81 -19.28
CA SER A 204 1.10 -3.89 -18.72
C SER A 204 0.32 -4.82 -17.78
N ASP A 205 -0.86 -4.41 -17.32
CA ASP A 205 -1.74 -5.23 -16.48
C ASP A 205 -2.68 -6.11 -17.31
N LYS A 206 -2.96 -5.71 -18.55
CA LYS A 206 -3.93 -6.34 -19.45
C LYS A 206 -3.76 -7.88 -19.54
N PRO A 207 -2.55 -8.44 -19.73
CA PRO A 207 -2.39 -9.90 -19.80
C PRO A 207 -2.85 -10.63 -18.53
N PHE A 208 -2.74 -9.99 -17.37
CA PHE A 208 -3.19 -10.55 -16.10
C PHE A 208 -4.69 -10.34 -15.88
N LEU A 209 -5.22 -9.17 -16.24
CA LEU A 209 -6.65 -8.84 -16.15
C LEU A 209 -7.52 -9.72 -17.06
N GLU A 210 -7.00 -10.12 -18.22
CA GLU A 210 -7.70 -10.97 -19.20
C GLU A 210 -7.57 -12.47 -18.92
N HIS A 211 -6.78 -12.87 -17.91
CA HIS A 211 -6.59 -14.28 -17.54
C HIS A 211 -7.58 -14.73 -16.45
N GLU A 212 -7.92 -16.01 -16.42
CA GLU A 212 -8.81 -16.61 -15.40
C GLU A 212 -8.18 -16.71 -14.00
N LYS A 213 -6.87 -16.54 -13.90
CA LYS A 213 -6.12 -16.68 -12.64
C LYS A 213 -6.16 -15.34 -11.91
N PRO A 214 -6.35 -15.31 -10.59
CA PRO A 214 -6.41 -14.06 -9.87
C PRO A 214 -5.17 -13.19 -10.06
N TYR A 215 -5.42 -11.89 -10.17
CA TYR A 215 -4.40 -10.89 -10.38
C TYR A 215 -4.28 -9.97 -9.16
N MET A 216 -3.03 -9.73 -8.75
CA MET A 216 -2.66 -8.76 -7.73
C MET A 216 -1.99 -7.56 -8.39
N ALA A 217 -2.67 -6.42 -8.35
CA ALA A 217 -2.19 -5.17 -8.92
C ALA A 217 -1.29 -4.43 -7.95
N ALA A 218 -0.14 -3.97 -8.43
CA ALA A 218 0.77 -3.13 -7.67
C ALA A 218 0.34 -1.65 -7.73
N VAL A 219 0.48 -0.96 -6.59
CA VAL A 219 0.23 0.47 -6.45
C VAL A 219 1.29 1.07 -5.55
N SER A 220 1.85 2.23 -5.92
CA SER A 220 2.87 2.90 -5.11
C SER A 220 2.71 4.43 -5.18
N PRO A 221 3.04 5.18 -4.11
CA PRO A 221 2.96 6.63 -4.12
C PRO A 221 4.03 7.33 -4.96
N LEU A 222 5.26 6.83 -4.89
CA LEU A 222 6.41 7.37 -5.59
C LEU A 222 7.53 6.32 -5.67
N PHE A 223 8.67 6.65 -6.27
CA PHE A 223 9.91 5.90 -6.09
C PHE A 223 11.10 6.85 -6.16
N PHE A 224 11.94 6.82 -5.15
CA PHE A 224 13.22 7.53 -5.14
C PHE A 224 14.20 6.86 -4.19
N THR A 225 15.43 6.68 -4.65
CA THR A 225 16.56 6.17 -3.86
C THR A 225 17.80 7.01 -4.15
N HIS A 226 18.68 7.15 -3.15
CA HIS A 226 19.88 7.99 -3.25
C HIS A 226 21.10 7.41 -2.51
N TYR A 227 21.35 6.12 -2.71
CA TYR A 227 22.52 5.42 -2.22
C TYR A 227 23.70 5.53 -3.18
N GLY A 228 24.84 5.98 -2.66
CA GLY A 228 26.11 6.05 -3.41
C GLY A 228 26.85 4.72 -3.51
N THR A 229 28.10 4.80 -3.95
CA THR A 229 29.03 3.66 -4.13
C THR A 229 30.05 3.50 -3.00
N GLU A 230 30.03 4.38 -2.01
CA GLU A 230 31.02 4.44 -0.92
C GLU A 230 30.34 4.58 0.45
N GLY A 231 31.03 4.13 1.50
CA GLY A 231 30.56 4.18 2.89
C GLY A 231 29.72 2.96 3.31
N ASP A 232 29.12 3.05 4.49
CA ASP A 232 28.39 1.93 5.12
C ASP A 232 27.12 1.53 4.35
N TRP A 233 26.61 2.41 3.48
CA TRP A 233 25.36 2.24 2.71
C TRP A 233 25.59 2.37 1.20
N ALA A 234 26.66 1.74 0.71
CA ALA A 234 27.11 1.77 -0.68
C ALA A 234 26.29 0.86 -1.62
N PHE A 235 24.95 0.97 -1.60
CA PHE A 235 24.09 0.10 -2.40
C PHE A 235 24.12 0.41 -3.91
N ASN A 236 24.72 1.54 -4.32
CA ASN A 236 24.76 2.01 -5.70
C ASN A 236 23.35 2.09 -6.33
N LYS A 237 22.44 2.75 -5.63
CA LYS A 237 21.04 2.89 -6.01
C LYS A 237 20.64 4.36 -5.98
N ASN A 238 20.68 5.02 -7.14
CA ASN A 238 20.41 6.44 -7.28
C ASN A 238 19.53 6.75 -8.50
N TRP A 239 18.20 6.62 -8.39
CA TRP A 239 17.27 6.90 -9.49
C TRP A 239 15.87 7.25 -8.98
N ILE A 240 15.03 7.74 -9.89
CA ILE A 240 13.59 7.90 -9.68
C ILE A 240 12.77 7.10 -10.69
N TYR A 241 11.53 6.80 -10.34
CA TYR A 241 10.46 6.64 -11.32
C TYR A 241 9.59 7.90 -11.35
N ARG A 242 8.98 8.18 -12.50
CA ARG A 242 8.11 9.36 -12.64
C ARG A 242 6.90 9.23 -11.72
N SER A 243 6.79 10.16 -10.77
CA SER A 243 5.81 10.09 -9.68
C SER A 243 5.08 11.40 -9.38
N ASP A 244 5.62 12.55 -9.84
CA ASP A 244 5.13 13.88 -9.45
C ASP A 244 3.73 14.20 -10.00
N ASP A 245 3.31 13.58 -11.09
CA ASP A 245 2.08 13.88 -11.81
C ASP A 245 0.92 12.99 -11.35
N LEU A 246 0.60 13.07 -10.06
CA LEU A 246 -0.54 12.37 -9.46
C LEU A 246 -0.48 10.83 -9.57
N LEU A 247 0.71 10.22 -9.50
CA LEU A 247 0.89 8.77 -9.71
C LEU A 247 -0.11 7.92 -8.90
N LEU A 248 -0.13 8.10 -7.57
CA LEU A 248 -0.97 7.32 -6.65
C LEU A 248 -2.47 7.38 -6.99
N PRO A 249 -3.12 8.56 -6.96
CA PRO A 249 -4.55 8.63 -7.22
C PRO A 249 -4.90 8.28 -8.67
N SER A 250 -4.00 8.52 -9.64
CA SER A 250 -4.23 8.13 -11.04
C SER A 250 -4.25 6.61 -11.19
N ARG A 251 -3.27 5.91 -10.61
CA ARG A 251 -3.20 4.44 -10.62
C ARG A 251 -4.43 3.82 -9.96
N LEU A 252 -4.79 4.30 -8.76
CA LEU A 252 -5.96 3.80 -8.05
C LEU A 252 -7.27 4.11 -8.78
N SER A 253 -7.38 5.27 -9.44
CA SER A 253 -8.55 5.62 -10.27
C SER A 253 -8.67 4.72 -11.50
N GLN A 254 -7.55 4.33 -12.11
CA GLN A 254 -7.55 3.39 -13.23
C GLN A 254 -8.11 2.03 -12.79
N LEU A 255 -7.59 1.46 -11.70
CA LEU A 255 -8.08 0.19 -11.16
C LEU A 255 -9.54 0.28 -10.71
N LEU A 256 -9.94 1.41 -10.11
CA LEU A 256 -11.33 1.67 -9.73
C LEU A 256 -12.24 1.85 -10.95
N SER A 257 -11.75 2.27 -12.10
CA SER A 257 -12.59 2.47 -13.29
C SER A 257 -12.94 1.16 -14.01
N LEU A 258 -12.25 0.06 -13.70
CA LEU A 258 -12.53 -1.26 -14.24
C LEU A 258 -13.91 -1.78 -13.80
N PRO A 259 -14.65 -2.47 -14.70
CA PRO A 259 -15.85 -3.21 -14.33
C PRO A 259 -15.59 -4.19 -13.16
N PRO A 260 -16.58 -4.44 -12.28
CA PRO A 260 -16.32 -5.23 -11.09
C PRO A 260 -15.76 -6.65 -11.34
N ASP A 261 -16.17 -7.27 -12.44
CA ASP A 261 -15.78 -8.59 -12.94
C ASP A 261 -14.43 -8.62 -13.68
N GLN A 262 -13.90 -7.45 -14.07
CA GLN A 262 -12.62 -7.30 -14.77
C GLN A 262 -11.53 -6.65 -13.91
N SER A 263 -11.87 -6.21 -12.71
CA SER A 263 -10.92 -5.67 -11.74
C SER A 263 -10.02 -6.78 -11.18
N PRO A 264 -8.78 -6.43 -10.75
CA PRO A 264 -7.98 -7.36 -9.95
C PRO A 264 -8.73 -7.83 -8.70
N GLN A 265 -8.36 -9.01 -8.20
CA GLN A 265 -8.86 -9.55 -6.94
C GLN A 265 -8.07 -9.02 -5.74
N PHE A 266 -6.81 -8.64 -5.98
CA PHE A 266 -5.93 -8.09 -4.96
C PHE A 266 -5.31 -6.77 -5.42
N ILE A 267 -5.10 -5.86 -4.48
CA ILE A 267 -4.20 -4.72 -4.65
C ILE A 267 -3.11 -4.86 -3.59
N GLU A 268 -1.85 -4.81 -3.99
CA GLU A 268 -0.73 -4.66 -3.07
C GLU A 268 -0.14 -3.26 -3.17
N ILE A 269 -0.17 -2.55 -2.04
CA ILE A 269 0.49 -1.25 -1.88
C ILE A 269 1.96 -1.48 -1.61
N ILE A 270 2.81 -0.91 -2.46
CA ILE A 270 4.27 -0.91 -2.34
C ILE A 270 4.68 0.49 -1.90
N SER A 271 5.01 0.73 -0.63
CA SER A 271 5.06 -0.24 0.47
C SER A 271 4.60 0.40 1.78
N TRP A 272 4.51 -0.38 2.86
CA TRP A 272 4.26 0.13 4.19
C TRP A 272 5.48 0.87 4.75
N ASN A 273 6.68 0.32 4.68
CA ASN A 273 7.86 0.83 5.41
C ASN A 273 9.19 0.71 4.64
N ASP A 274 9.18 0.72 3.30
CA ASP A 274 10.44 0.83 2.55
C ASP A 274 10.90 2.29 2.49
N PHE A 275 11.68 2.70 3.49
CA PHE A 275 12.16 4.07 3.64
C PHE A 275 13.24 4.41 2.61
N GLY A 276 14.14 3.47 2.31
CA GLY A 276 15.26 3.69 1.38
C GLY A 276 14.81 3.99 -0.04
N GLU A 277 13.68 3.42 -0.47
CA GLU A 277 13.08 3.65 -1.79
C GLU A 277 11.96 4.70 -1.79
N SER A 278 11.78 5.41 -0.65
CA SER A 278 10.86 6.53 -0.47
C SER A 278 9.37 6.23 -0.65
N HIS A 279 8.98 4.99 -0.93
CA HIS A 279 7.59 4.67 -1.29
C HIS A 279 6.75 4.12 -0.13
N TYR A 280 7.24 4.27 1.10
CA TYR A 280 6.54 3.91 2.31
C TYR A 280 5.27 4.74 2.51
N ILE A 281 4.24 4.15 3.12
CA ILE A 281 3.02 4.85 3.54
C ILE A 281 2.88 4.89 5.06
N GLY A 282 3.52 3.98 5.79
CA GLY A 282 3.53 3.94 7.24
C GLY A 282 4.36 5.07 7.85
N PRO A 283 4.19 5.38 9.14
CA PRO A 283 5.11 6.26 9.84
C PRO A 283 6.51 5.63 9.86
N VAL A 284 7.53 6.48 9.97
CA VAL A 284 8.90 6.02 10.16
C VAL A 284 9.03 5.41 11.55
N LEU A 285 8.83 4.10 11.60
CA LEU A 285 9.12 3.22 12.72
C LEU A 285 10.19 2.25 12.20
N GLY A 286 11.27 2.07 12.96
CA GLY A 286 12.32 1.11 12.60
C GLY A 286 13.65 1.72 12.16
N ALA A 287 14.46 0.89 11.52
CA ALA A 287 15.71 1.29 10.91
C ALA A 287 15.46 1.93 9.54
N GLN A 288 16.29 2.91 9.19
CA GLN A 288 16.28 3.60 7.91
C GLN A 288 17.68 3.50 7.28
N PRO A 289 18.18 2.30 6.92
CA PRO A 289 19.59 2.06 6.67
C PRO A 289 20.23 3.05 5.68
N GLY A 290 20.79 4.16 6.18
CA GLY A 290 21.40 5.24 5.39
C GLY A 290 20.45 6.19 4.67
N SER A 291 19.13 6.03 4.82
CA SER A 291 18.13 6.81 4.08
C SER A 291 17.63 8.06 4.81
N GLU A 292 18.05 8.28 6.06
CA GLU A 292 17.57 9.38 6.90
C GLU A 292 17.73 10.75 6.23
N ARG A 293 18.73 10.90 5.37
CA ARG A 293 18.98 12.14 4.63
C ARG A 293 17.83 12.55 3.71
N TRP A 294 17.05 11.61 3.17
CA TRP A 294 15.92 11.91 2.30
C TRP A 294 14.55 11.54 2.88
N THR A 295 14.50 10.90 4.04
CA THR A 295 13.24 10.50 4.71
C THR A 295 12.94 11.32 5.96
N GLU A 296 13.94 11.92 6.62
CA GLU A 296 13.72 12.75 7.80
C GLU A 296 12.83 13.96 7.45
N GLY A 297 11.73 14.11 8.20
CA GLY A 297 10.74 15.18 7.97
C GLY A 297 9.76 14.92 6.82
N MET A 298 9.88 13.81 6.10
CA MET A 298 8.97 13.43 5.01
C MET A 298 7.79 12.62 5.55
N ASP A 299 6.71 13.32 5.88
CA ASP A 299 5.46 12.69 6.31
C ASP A 299 4.66 12.19 5.12
N HIS A 300 4.27 10.92 5.14
CA HIS A 300 3.53 10.22 4.09
C HIS A 300 2.08 9.87 4.50
N GLU A 301 1.56 10.45 5.60
CA GLU A 301 0.16 10.26 6.03
C GLU A 301 -0.84 10.59 4.91
N GLY A 302 -0.57 11.61 4.10
CA GLY A 302 -1.41 11.97 2.96
C GLY A 302 -1.60 10.83 1.96
N PHE A 303 -0.57 10.00 1.73
CA PHE A 303 -0.68 8.81 0.89
C PHE A 303 -1.60 7.77 1.51
N ARG A 304 -1.51 7.52 2.83
CA ARG A 304 -2.44 6.59 3.53
C ARG A 304 -3.89 7.04 3.42
N VAL A 305 -4.15 8.34 3.61
CA VAL A 305 -5.50 8.91 3.48
C VAL A 305 -6.08 8.67 2.09
N MET A 306 -5.31 8.92 1.04
CA MET A 306 -5.75 8.66 -0.34
C MET A 306 -6.00 7.17 -0.57
N ILE A 307 -5.10 6.30 -0.11
CA ILE A 307 -5.25 4.84 -0.23
C ILE A 307 -6.53 4.36 0.45
N LYS A 308 -6.77 4.78 1.71
CA LYS A 308 -7.99 4.44 2.46
C LYS A 308 -9.25 4.77 1.65
N TYR A 309 -9.31 5.98 1.08
CA TYR A 309 -10.43 6.42 0.25
C TYR A 309 -10.64 5.52 -0.98
N PHE A 310 -9.60 5.29 -1.78
CA PHE A 310 -9.73 4.53 -3.02
C PHE A 310 -9.97 3.04 -2.78
N ILE A 311 -9.27 2.44 -1.83
CA ILE A 311 -9.44 1.02 -1.47
C ILE A 311 -10.84 0.76 -0.94
N HIS A 312 -11.38 1.64 -0.09
CA HIS A 312 -12.75 1.53 0.38
C HIS A 312 -13.76 1.53 -0.79
N LYS A 313 -13.60 2.46 -1.75
CA LYS A 313 -14.44 2.50 -2.94
C LYS A 313 -14.29 1.27 -3.83
N TRP A 314 -13.05 0.81 -4.04
CA TRP A 314 -12.74 -0.37 -4.83
C TRP A 314 -13.35 -1.64 -4.24
N LYS A 315 -13.25 -1.84 -2.91
CA LYS A 315 -13.93 -2.95 -2.22
C LYS A 315 -15.45 -2.85 -2.27
N ASN A 316 -16.02 -1.65 -2.30
CA ASN A 316 -17.47 -1.48 -2.33
C ASN A 316 -18.11 -1.65 -3.71
N GLN A 317 -17.33 -1.68 -4.80
CA GLN A 317 -17.86 -1.95 -6.14
C GLN A 317 -18.51 -3.34 -6.26
N ILE A 318 -17.96 -4.35 -5.57
CA ILE A 318 -18.51 -5.73 -5.60
C ILE A 318 -19.83 -5.89 -4.86
N HIS A 319 -20.11 -5.00 -3.90
CA HIS A 319 -21.40 -4.94 -3.19
C HIS A 319 -22.48 -4.23 -4.03
N ARG A 320 -22.10 -3.62 -5.16
CA ARG A 320 -22.99 -2.99 -6.15
C ARG A 320 -23.21 -3.91 -7.35
N GLY A 321 -23.77 -5.10 -7.11
CA GLY A 321 -24.28 -5.96 -8.19
C GLY A 321 -25.22 -5.20 -9.16
N PRO A 322 -25.68 -5.81 -10.27
CA PRO A 322 -26.36 -5.11 -11.37
C PRO A 322 -27.67 -4.39 -10.99
N ASP A 323 -28.14 -4.57 -9.76
CA ASP A 323 -29.27 -3.85 -9.19
C ASP A 323 -28.82 -2.45 -8.73
N LYS A 324 -28.88 -1.49 -9.65
CA LYS A 324 -28.48 -0.07 -9.48
C LYS A 324 -29.26 0.69 -8.38
N ASN A 325 -30.18 0.04 -7.67
CA ASN A 325 -31.12 0.64 -6.74
C ASN A 325 -30.98 0.19 -5.29
N LEU A 326 -29.98 -0.64 -4.94
CA LEU A 326 -29.70 -0.88 -3.52
C LEU A 326 -29.07 0.38 -2.91
N PRO A 327 -29.70 1.00 -1.89
CA PRO A 327 -29.04 2.05 -1.11
C PRO A 327 -27.72 1.49 -0.60
N PHE A 328 -26.71 2.36 -0.44
CA PHE A 328 -25.51 2.03 0.31
C PHE A 328 -25.91 1.17 1.51
N GLY A 329 -25.33 -0.04 1.62
CA GLY A 329 -25.42 -0.79 2.87
C GLY A 329 -25.03 0.20 3.96
N LYS A 330 -25.88 0.34 4.97
CA LYS A 330 -25.61 1.14 6.17
C LYS A 330 -24.45 0.51 6.95
N GLY A 331 -23.26 0.41 6.34
CA GLY A 331 -22.04 0.60 7.09
C GLY A 331 -22.07 2.04 7.56
N GLU A 332 -21.72 2.26 8.82
CA GLU A 332 -21.72 3.58 9.43
C GLU A 332 -21.10 4.58 8.44
N GLU A 333 -21.92 5.45 7.86
CA GLU A 333 -21.44 6.64 7.19
C GLU A 333 -20.80 7.44 8.31
N GLU A 334 -19.51 7.20 8.56
CA GLU A 334 -18.68 8.19 9.22
C GLU A 334 -19.02 9.49 8.52
N LYS A 335 -19.36 10.52 9.31
CA LYS A 335 -19.60 11.86 8.77
C LYS A 335 -18.29 12.32 8.15
N GLU A 336 -18.08 11.97 6.87
CA GLU A 336 -16.90 12.38 6.13
C GLU A 336 -16.85 13.90 6.21
N ARG A 337 -15.75 14.41 6.73
CA ARG A 337 -15.46 15.84 6.72
C ARG A 337 -14.78 16.15 5.39
N GLY A 338 -14.98 17.38 4.91
CA GLY A 338 -14.15 17.92 3.84
C GLY A 338 -12.67 17.74 4.19
N LYS A 339 -11.87 17.27 3.24
CA LYS A 339 -10.47 16.94 3.46
C LYS A 339 -9.62 17.38 2.27
N LEU A 340 -8.45 17.92 2.55
CA LEU A 340 -7.43 18.25 1.57
C LEU A 340 -6.15 17.51 1.94
N VAL A 341 -5.58 16.80 0.97
CA VAL A 341 -4.22 16.31 1.01
C VAL A 341 -3.41 17.08 -0.01
N VAL A 342 -2.24 17.56 0.39
CA VAL A 342 -1.25 18.16 -0.50
C VAL A 342 0.03 17.35 -0.42
N TRP A 343 0.70 17.13 -1.56
CA TRP A 343 2.01 16.48 -1.59
C TRP A 343 2.86 16.98 -2.75
N TYR A 344 4.17 17.03 -2.52
CA TYR A 344 5.14 17.51 -3.49
C TYR A 344 6.57 17.25 -3.01
N ARG A 345 7.54 17.33 -3.92
CA ARG A 345 8.96 17.40 -3.56
C ARG A 345 9.27 18.71 -2.86
N THR A 346 10.07 18.65 -1.81
CA THR A 346 10.56 19.85 -1.10
C THR A 346 11.77 20.49 -1.79
N GLN A 347 12.21 19.94 -2.92
CA GLN A 347 13.29 20.45 -3.75
C GLN A 347 12.87 20.46 -5.23
N SER A 348 13.31 21.48 -5.96
CA SER A 348 13.18 21.52 -7.42
C SER A 348 14.06 20.44 -8.06
N ARG A 349 13.57 19.82 -9.14
CA ARG A 349 14.37 18.90 -9.96
C ARG A 349 15.64 19.54 -10.55
N ASP A 350 15.64 20.87 -10.67
CA ASP A 350 16.71 21.66 -11.27
C ASP A 350 17.55 22.40 -10.20
N MET A 351 17.39 22.04 -8.92
CA MET A 351 18.19 22.58 -7.82
C MET A 351 19.69 22.33 -8.04
N GLN A 352 20.57 23.11 -7.42
CA GLN A 352 22.01 22.88 -7.47
C GLN A 352 22.54 22.56 -6.07
N THR A 353 23.21 21.42 -5.93
CA THR A 353 23.89 21.04 -4.69
C THR A 353 25.40 21.01 -4.91
N ALA A 354 26.14 21.79 -4.11
CA ALA A 354 27.60 21.92 -4.27
C ALA A 354 28.40 20.79 -3.60
N GLN A 355 27.76 19.91 -2.81
CA GLN A 355 28.45 18.96 -1.93
C GLN A 355 27.86 17.54 -1.91
N ASP A 356 27.18 17.13 -2.98
CA ASP A 356 26.66 15.78 -3.11
C ASP A 356 27.67 14.84 -3.80
N ARG A 357 28.15 13.83 -3.07
CA ARG A 357 29.09 12.82 -3.60
C ARG A 357 28.41 11.71 -4.40
N VAL A 358 27.11 11.51 -4.23
CA VAL A 358 26.32 10.49 -4.94
C VAL A 358 25.96 10.99 -6.34
N GLY A 359 25.70 12.30 -6.46
CA GLY A 359 25.38 12.95 -7.73
C GLY A 359 23.89 12.88 -8.07
N LYS A 360 23.50 13.55 -9.16
CA LYS A 360 22.09 13.66 -9.55
C LYS A 360 21.50 12.27 -9.85
N PRO A 361 20.30 11.93 -9.35
CA PRO A 361 19.66 10.65 -9.64
C PRO A 361 19.43 10.42 -11.13
N ASP A 362 19.56 9.17 -11.55
CA ASP A 362 19.15 8.75 -12.89
C ASP A 362 17.65 9.01 -13.07
N HIS A 363 17.27 9.34 -14.31
CA HIS A 363 15.90 9.70 -14.70
C HIS A 363 15.34 10.97 -14.06
N SER A 364 16.18 11.76 -13.39
CA SER A 364 15.77 13.04 -12.79
C SER A 364 15.19 14.04 -13.78
N GLU A 365 15.41 13.88 -15.09
CA GLU A 365 14.76 14.68 -16.14
C GLU A 365 13.27 14.33 -16.35
N TRP A 366 12.78 13.22 -15.81
CA TRP A 366 11.35 12.83 -15.86
C TRP A 366 10.52 13.54 -14.78
N ALA A 367 11.20 14.06 -13.77
CA ALA A 367 10.61 14.82 -12.69
C ALA A 367 9.88 16.07 -13.18
N GLN A 368 8.79 16.43 -12.52
CA GLN A 368 8.06 17.67 -12.75
C GLN A 368 7.85 18.41 -11.43
N ASP A 369 8.09 19.71 -11.40
CA ASP A 369 7.96 20.53 -10.19
C ASP A 369 6.49 20.91 -9.99
N LEU A 370 5.72 20.00 -9.38
CA LEU A 370 4.28 20.11 -9.18
C LEU A 370 3.89 20.08 -7.69
N LEU A 371 3.01 21.01 -7.28
CA LEU A 371 2.13 20.81 -6.13
C LEU A 371 0.98 19.92 -6.56
N ASN A 372 0.71 18.88 -5.80
CA ASN A 372 -0.42 18.01 -6.03
C ASN A 372 -1.45 18.15 -4.91
N PHE A 373 -2.72 18.19 -5.28
CA PHE A 373 -3.83 18.26 -4.34
C PHE A 373 -4.85 17.14 -4.60
N PHE A 374 -5.30 16.51 -3.52
CA PHE A 374 -6.46 15.64 -3.44
C PHE A 374 -7.45 16.34 -2.52
N ILE A 375 -8.62 16.71 -3.02
CA ILE A 375 -9.63 17.44 -2.23
C ILE A 375 -10.96 16.71 -2.32
N LEU A 376 -11.46 16.30 -1.16
CA LEU A 376 -12.77 15.71 -0.99
C LEU A 376 -13.71 16.70 -0.31
N LEU A 377 -14.84 16.97 -0.96
CA LEU A 377 -15.95 17.75 -0.41
C LEU A 377 -17.18 16.83 -0.38
N PRO A 378 -17.49 16.17 0.75
CA PRO A 378 -18.48 15.11 0.79
C PRO A 378 -19.92 15.67 0.73
N THR A 379 -20.81 14.94 0.07
CA THR A 379 -22.24 15.31 -0.08
C THR A 379 -23.02 15.21 1.23
N SER A 380 -22.49 14.50 2.23
CA SER A 380 -23.03 14.47 3.59
C SER A 380 -22.87 15.81 4.31
N GLN A 381 -21.89 16.63 3.92
CA GLN A 381 -21.59 17.93 4.52
C GLN A 381 -21.99 19.11 3.61
N TYR A 382 -21.87 18.96 2.29
CA TYR A 382 -22.02 20.05 1.32
C TYR A 382 -23.00 19.71 0.20
N SER A 383 -23.66 20.74 -0.33
CA SER A 383 -24.58 20.58 -1.46
C SER A 383 -23.81 20.59 -2.79
N PRO A 384 -24.16 19.77 -3.78
CA PRO A 384 -23.63 19.89 -5.14
C PRO A 384 -23.87 21.25 -5.82
N LYS A 385 -24.76 22.08 -5.27
CA LYS A 385 -24.99 23.47 -5.74
C LYS A 385 -24.06 24.49 -5.07
N ASP A 386 -23.36 24.10 -4.01
CA ASP A 386 -22.40 24.97 -3.35
C ASP A 386 -21.20 25.21 -4.28
N THR A 387 -20.67 26.44 -4.28
CA THR A 387 -19.49 26.80 -5.06
C THR A 387 -18.26 26.81 -4.17
N PHE A 388 -17.24 26.06 -4.54
CA PHE A 388 -15.96 26.02 -3.85
C PHE A 388 -14.82 26.38 -4.80
N THR A 389 -13.80 27.05 -4.26
CA THR A 389 -12.57 27.38 -4.99
C THR A 389 -11.33 27.08 -4.17
N LEU A 390 -10.32 26.51 -4.80
CA LEU A 390 -8.97 26.37 -4.27
C LEU A 390 -8.14 27.60 -4.62
N HIS A 391 -7.53 28.21 -3.61
CA HIS A 391 -6.62 29.33 -3.71
C HIS A 391 -5.24 28.87 -3.23
N ILE A 392 -4.20 29.15 -4.01
CA ILE A 392 -2.84 28.69 -3.72
C ILE A 392 -1.90 29.89 -3.82
N GLN A 393 -1.05 30.04 -2.80
CA GLN A 393 0.07 30.97 -2.81
C GLN A 393 1.38 30.21 -2.68
N ASN A 394 2.34 30.56 -3.52
CA ASN A 394 3.66 29.95 -3.51
C ASN A 394 4.74 31.01 -3.80
N ARG A 395 5.61 31.31 -2.82
CA ARG A 395 6.58 32.44 -2.86
C ARG A 395 5.95 33.77 -3.31
N GLY A 396 4.77 34.11 -2.79
CA GLY A 396 4.06 35.33 -3.17
C GLY A 396 3.43 35.32 -4.57
N HIS A 397 3.64 34.27 -5.37
CA HIS A 397 2.85 34.02 -6.56
C HIS A 397 1.50 33.45 -6.16
N SER A 398 0.42 34.08 -6.62
CA SER A 398 -0.93 33.55 -6.46
C SER A 398 -1.35 32.86 -7.75
N HIS A 399 -1.72 31.59 -7.65
CA HIS A 399 -2.32 30.89 -8.79
C HIS A 399 -3.76 31.37 -8.99
N ARG A 400 -4.26 31.26 -10.22
CA ARG A 400 -5.68 31.53 -10.50
C ARG A 400 -6.55 30.60 -9.63
N PRO A 401 -7.61 31.11 -8.98
CA PRO A 401 -8.52 30.25 -8.23
C PRO A 401 -9.11 29.14 -9.10
N LEU A 402 -9.10 27.92 -8.58
CA LEU A 402 -9.57 26.72 -9.28
C LEU A 402 -10.92 26.27 -8.71
N PRO A 403 -11.96 26.05 -9.52
CA PRO A 403 -13.24 25.55 -9.04
C PRO A 403 -13.09 24.11 -8.53
N LEU A 404 -13.89 23.76 -7.52
CA LEU A 404 -13.95 22.41 -6.95
C LEU A 404 -15.37 21.86 -7.02
N GLU A 405 -15.48 20.56 -7.24
CA GLU A 405 -16.72 19.81 -7.28
C GLU A 405 -16.99 19.10 -5.95
N VAL A 406 -18.28 19.02 -5.58
CA VAL A 406 -18.76 18.32 -4.38
C VAL A 406 -19.19 16.89 -4.77
N GLY A 407 -18.86 15.92 -3.92
CA GLY A 407 -19.23 14.51 -4.10
C GLY A 407 -18.27 13.69 -4.96
N THR A 408 -17.27 14.34 -5.56
CA THR A 408 -16.17 13.69 -6.28
C THR A 408 -14.83 14.12 -5.70
N VAL A 409 -13.79 13.34 -5.98
CA VAL A 409 -12.42 13.74 -5.67
C VAL A 409 -11.95 14.78 -6.70
N ASN A 410 -11.38 15.87 -6.22
CA ASN A 410 -10.70 16.86 -7.06
C ASN A 410 -9.21 16.57 -7.01
N LEU A 411 -8.62 16.24 -8.17
CA LEU A 411 -7.18 15.98 -8.32
C LEU A 411 -6.57 17.12 -9.13
N ILE A 412 -5.67 17.88 -8.51
CA ILE A 412 -5.15 19.12 -9.09
C ILE A 412 -3.62 19.12 -9.00
N PRO A 413 -2.91 18.92 -10.12
CA PRO A 413 -1.50 19.23 -10.22
C PRO A 413 -1.31 20.68 -10.68
N ILE A 414 -0.40 21.42 -10.07
CA ILE A 414 -0.06 22.78 -10.50
C ILE A 414 1.45 23.01 -10.35
N PRO A 415 2.11 23.75 -11.26
CA PRO A 415 3.53 24.04 -11.12
C PRO A 415 3.84 24.73 -9.80
N PHE A 416 4.90 24.31 -9.12
CA PHE A 416 5.40 25.00 -7.94
C PHE A 416 6.53 25.96 -8.28
N TYR A 417 6.75 26.89 -7.36
CA TYR A 417 7.90 27.77 -7.23
C TYR A 417 8.62 27.44 -5.93
N THR A 418 9.93 27.58 -5.90
CA THR A 418 10.71 27.42 -4.65
C THR A 418 10.27 28.48 -3.64
N GLY A 419 10.10 28.13 -2.36
CA GLY A 419 9.67 29.00 -1.26
C GLY A 419 8.44 28.48 -0.51
N GLN A 420 7.83 29.36 0.30
CA GLN A 420 6.65 29.04 1.12
C GLN A 420 5.46 28.60 0.26
N VAL A 421 4.69 27.64 0.76
CA VAL A 421 3.44 27.13 0.14
C VAL A 421 2.29 27.32 1.12
N SER A 422 1.21 27.95 0.70
CA SER A 422 -0.05 28.01 1.45
C SER A 422 -1.26 27.89 0.53
N PHE A 423 -2.37 27.44 1.09
CA PHE A 423 -3.59 27.23 0.33
C PHE A 423 -4.84 27.40 1.19
N GLN A 424 -5.94 27.71 0.52
CA GLN A 424 -7.26 27.85 1.13
C GLN A 424 -8.33 27.28 0.19
N VAL A 425 -9.25 26.51 0.74
CA VAL A 425 -10.51 26.15 0.09
C VAL A 425 -11.58 27.10 0.59
N MET A 426 -12.18 27.87 -0.31
CA MET A 426 -13.21 28.86 0.01
C MET A 426 -14.58 28.44 -0.51
N LYS A 427 -15.61 28.57 0.33
CA LYS A 427 -17.02 28.46 -0.06
C LYS A 427 -17.59 29.82 -0.42
N TYR A 428 -18.23 29.92 -1.58
CA TYR A 428 -18.81 31.15 -2.13
C TYR A 428 -17.86 32.36 -2.16
N GLY A 429 -16.54 32.11 -2.23
CA GLY A 429 -15.49 33.13 -2.24
C GLY A 429 -15.41 33.98 -0.96
N LYS A 430 -16.04 33.55 0.14
CA LYS A 430 -16.15 34.35 1.38
C LYS A 430 -15.76 33.59 2.64
N GLN A 431 -16.10 32.30 2.71
CA GLN A 431 -15.86 31.48 3.89
C GLN A 431 -14.70 30.54 3.63
N VAL A 432 -13.66 30.59 4.46
CA VAL A 432 -12.59 29.59 4.46
C VAL A 432 -13.13 28.31 5.09
N ILE A 433 -12.95 27.19 4.38
CA ILE A 433 -13.43 25.86 4.78
C ILE A 433 -12.26 24.96 5.14
N ILE A 434 -11.16 25.06 4.41
CA ILE A 434 -9.90 24.40 4.72
C ILE A 434 -8.81 25.46 4.49
N GLU A 435 -7.83 25.54 5.38
CA GLU A 435 -6.61 26.30 5.13
C GLU A 435 -5.40 25.58 5.68
N GLY A 436 -4.25 25.80 5.05
CA GLY A 436 -3.02 25.14 5.44
C GLY A 436 -1.79 25.83 4.89
N LYS A 437 -0.67 25.48 5.51
CA LYS A 437 0.68 25.77 5.00
C LYS A 437 1.35 24.43 4.76
N GLY A 438 1.99 24.31 3.61
CA GLY A 438 2.86 23.17 3.33
C GLY A 438 4.28 23.40 3.81
N MET A 439 5.14 22.39 3.65
CA MET A 439 6.58 22.55 3.82
C MET A 439 7.17 23.53 2.79
N ASP A 440 8.14 24.35 3.20
CA ASP A 440 8.84 25.25 2.28
C ASP A 440 9.61 24.45 1.23
N ILE A 441 9.52 24.89 -0.03
CA ILE A 441 10.27 24.28 -1.12
C ILE A 441 11.63 24.96 -1.20
N SER A 442 12.70 24.22 -0.90
CA SER A 442 14.02 24.80 -0.79
C SER A 442 14.56 25.35 -2.12
N GLN A 443 15.28 26.46 -2.03
CA GLN A 443 16.05 27.04 -3.16
C GLN A 443 17.48 26.47 -3.21
N GLU A 444 17.98 25.93 -2.09
CA GLU A 444 19.36 25.49 -1.90
C GLU A 444 19.36 24.13 -1.19
N GLY A 445 20.36 23.28 -1.43
CA GLY A 445 20.48 22.03 -0.67
C GLY A 445 20.62 22.32 0.81
N GLU A 446 19.66 21.92 1.64
CA GLU A 446 19.76 22.10 3.08
C GLU A 446 21.03 21.41 3.59
N GLY A 447 22.00 22.21 4.07
CA GLY A 447 23.13 21.73 4.88
C GLY A 447 23.93 20.55 4.32
N GLY A 448 24.04 20.38 3.00
CA GLY A 448 24.77 19.25 2.40
C GLY A 448 24.01 17.92 2.34
N LYS A 449 22.67 17.91 2.47
CA LYS A 449 21.83 16.70 2.41
C LYS A 449 21.66 16.07 1.00
N GLY A 450 22.34 16.56 -0.03
CA GLY A 450 22.29 16.01 -1.39
C GLY A 450 20.97 16.25 -2.13
N TRP A 451 20.77 15.56 -3.24
CA TRP A 451 19.50 15.56 -3.98
C TRP A 451 18.42 14.80 -3.22
N ASN A 452 17.20 15.34 -3.17
CA ASN A 452 16.06 14.67 -2.58
C ASN A 452 14.82 14.76 -3.48
N TYR A 453 14.42 13.61 -4.04
CA TYR A 453 13.20 13.46 -4.83
C TYR A 453 12.07 12.76 -4.09
N ASN A 454 12.22 12.55 -2.78
CA ASN A 454 11.12 12.16 -1.91
C ASN A 454 10.08 13.29 -1.83
N MET A 455 8.85 12.95 -1.44
CA MET A 455 7.73 13.88 -1.40
C MET A 455 7.18 14.00 0.00
N TRP A 456 7.11 15.23 0.50
CA TRP A 456 6.36 15.51 1.71
C TRP A 456 4.86 15.51 1.39
N SER A 457 4.05 15.06 2.35
CA SER A 457 2.59 15.17 2.30
C SER A 457 2.02 15.78 3.57
N GLY A 458 0.89 16.48 3.44
CA GLY A 458 0.14 17.03 4.57
C GLY A 458 -1.37 16.85 4.41
N VAL A 459 -2.06 16.65 5.53
CA VAL A 459 -3.51 16.41 5.60
C VAL A 459 -4.20 17.52 6.38
N PHE A 460 -5.28 18.06 5.82
CA PHE A 460 -6.00 19.20 6.37
C PHE A 460 -7.51 18.92 6.32
N ASP A 461 -8.17 18.98 7.48
CA ASP A 461 -9.61 18.79 7.60
C ASP A 461 -10.36 20.11 7.53
N ALA A 462 -11.60 20.06 7.05
CA ALA A 462 -12.50 21.20 7.03
C ALA A 462 -12.87 21.65 8.45
N VAL A 463 -12.83 22.96 8.68
CA VAL A 463 -13.08 23.60 9.99
C VAL A 463 -14.48 23.30 10.52
#